data_AF-A0A1Q5R9Z2-F1
#
_entry.id   AF-A0A1Q5R9Z2-F1
#
_cell.length_a   1.000
_cell.length_b   1.000
_cell.length_c   1.000
_cell.angle_alpha   90.00
_cell.angle_beta   90.00
_cell.angle_gamma   90.00
#
_symmetry.space_group_name_H-M   'P 1'
#
loop_
_entity.id
_entity.type
_entity.pdbx_description
1 polymer ?
#
loop_
_entity_poly.entity_id
_entity_poly.type
_entity_poly.pdbx_seq_one_letter_code
_entity_poly.pdbx_strand_id
1 'polypeptide(L)' 'MKVRELIQALQALPDQDATVVIGEGAQPETWLIVSGVAECRIARVNDDHAIAGSQPAIEIV' A
#
# COMPACT_ATOMS: atom_id res chain seq x y z
N MET A 1 9.29 -3.66 8.47
CA MET A 1 9.25 -4.97 7.79
C MET A 1 10.49 -5.15 6.93
N LYS A 2 11.04 -6.37 6.76
CA LYS A 2 12.11 -6.63 5.79
C LYS A 2 11.53 -6.78 4.38
N VAL A 3 12.29 -6.41 3.34
CA VAL A 3 11.86 -6.54 1.92
C VAL A 3 11.35 -7.95 1.59
N ARG A 4 12.00 -9.01 2.11
CA ARG A 4 11.55 -10.39 1.89
C ARG A 4 10.17 -10.68 2.50
N GLU A 5 9.90 -10.15 3.69
CA GLU A 5 8.61 -10.31 4.37
C GLU A 5 7.51 -9.55 3.62
N LEU A 6 7.83 -8.37 3.09
CA LEU A 6 6.93 -7.60 2.23
C LEU A 6 6.56 -8.37 0.97
N ILE A 7 7.55 -8.93 0.27
CA ILE A 7 7.30 -9.74 -0.93
C ILE A 7 6.40 -10.93 -0.60
N GLN A 8 6.66 -11.63 0.51
CA GLN A 8 5.84 -12.77 0.94
C GLN A 8 4.42 -12.35 1.29
N ALA A 9 4.24 -11.21 1.97
CA ALA A 9 2.92 -10.67 2.28
C ALA A 9 2.16 -10.31 1.00
N LEU A 10 2.82 -9.67 0.04
CA LEU A 10 2.22 -9.32 -1.26
C LEU A 10 1.81 -10.56 -2.06
N GLN A 11 2.66 -11.60 -2.10
CA GLN A 11 2.36 -12.88 -2.77
C GLN A 11 1.23 -13.67 -2.12
N ALA A 12 0.92 -13.41 -0.85
CA ALA A 12 -0.16 -14.09 -0.13
C ALA A 12 -1.53 -13.40 -0.33
N LEU A 13 -1.57 -12.23 -0.97
CA LEU A 13 -2.82 -11.50 -1.20
C LEU A 13 -3.72 -12.20 -2.23
N PRO A 14 -5.05 -12.14 -2.06
CA PRO A 14 -5.99 -12.78 -2.98
C PRO A 14 -5.93 -12.21 -4.40
N ASP A 15 -5.67 -10.91 -4.51
CA ASP A 15 -5.58 -10.18 -5.79
C ASP A 15 -4.13 -9.73 -6.04
N GLN A 16 -3.47 -10.41 -6.98
CA GLN A 16 -2.10 -10.11 -7.39
C GLN A 16 -2.02 -8.95 -8.41
N ASP A 17 -3.16 -8.51 -8.96
CA ASP A 17 -3.25 -7.41 -9.92
C ASP A 17 -3.64 -6.07 -9.24
N ALA A 18 -3.77 -6.08 -7.90
CA ALA A 18 -4.13 -4.89 -7.14
C ALA A 18 -3.06 -3.78 -7.22
N THR A 19 -3.53 -2.53 -7.26
CA THR A 19 -2.63 -1.36 -7.27
C THR A 19 -1.97 -1.17 -5.91
N VAL A 20 -0.64 -1.07 -5.85
CA VAL A 20 0.07 -0.75 -4.60
C VAL A 20 0.08 0.75 -4.38
N VAL A 21 -0.39 1.18 -3.20
CA VAL A 21 -0.34 2.58 -2.76
C VAL A 21 0.52 2.69 -1.51
N ILE A 22 1.46 3.63 -1.57
CA ILE A 22 2.41 3.90 -0.50
C ILE A 22 2.10 5.31 0.01
N GLY A 23 1.59 5.39 1.23
CA GLY A 23 1.41 6.66 1.92
C GLY A 23 2.70 7.07 2.61
N GLU A 24 3.25 8.22 2.27
CA GLU A 24 4.25 8.85 3.13
C GLU A 24 3.54 9.36 4.39
N GLY A 25 4.01 8.95 5.57
CA GLY A 25 3.58 9.58 6.82
C GLY A 25 3.85 11.09 6.76
N ALA A 26 3.13 11.89 7.53
CA ALA A 26 3.09 13.35 7.46
C ALA A 26 4.43 14.12 7.62
N GLN A 27 5.58 13.43 7.69
CA GLN A 27 6.90 14.00 7.84
C GLN A 27 7.78 13.71 6.60
N PRO A 28 8.21 14.74 5.87
CA PRO A 28 8.89 14.64 4.57
C PRO A 28 10.32 14.04 4.60
N GLU A 29 10.81 13.59 5.76
CA GLU A 29 12.19 13.10 5.96
C GLU A 29 12.21 11.75 6.71
N THR A 30 11.04 11.11 6.88
CA THR A 30 10.96 9.84 7.61
C THR A 30 11.02 8.69 6.62
N TRP A 31 12.03 7.83 6.79
CA TRP A 31 12.07 6.53 6.12
C TRP A 31 10.73 5.82 6.27
N LEU A 32 10.17 5.33 5.17
CA LEU A 32 8.92 4.57 5.18
C LEU A 32 9.10 3.30 6.03
N ILE A 33 8.66 3.36 7.29
CA ILE A 33 8.67 2.20 8.19
C ILE A 33 7.39 1.42 7.90
N VAL A 34 7.50 0.42 7.05
CA VAL A 34 6.40 -0.49 6.78
C VAL A 34 6.14 -1.35 8.02
N SER A 35 5.01 -1.10 8.65
CA SER A 35 4.41 -1.83 9.76
C SER A 35 3.45 -2.93 9.30
N GLY A 36 2.86 -2.82 8.10
CA GLY A 36 1.91 -3.81 7.59
C GLY A 36 1.48 -3.61 6.14
N VAL A 37 0.66 -4.56 5.67
CA VAL A 37 0.04 -4.57 4.34
C VAL A 37 -1.43 -4.89 4.51
N ALA A 38 -2.32 -4.11 3.91
CA ALA A 38 -3.76 -4.31 3.96
C ALA A 38 -4.38 -4.25 2.56
N GLU A 39 -5.32 -5.14 2.27
CA GLU A 39 -6.17 -5.02 1.10
C GLU A 39 -7.27 -4.00 1.39
N CYS A 40 -7.30 -2.96 0.58
CA CYS A 40 -8.20 -1.84 0.72
C CYS A 40 -8.94 -1.60 -0.60
N ARG A 41 -10.08 -0.90 -0.51
CA ARG A 41 -10.77 -0.39 -1.70
C ARG A 41 -10.60 1.10 -1.78
N ILE A 42 -9.81 1.54 -2.76
CA ILE A 42 -9.47 2.96 -2.96
C ILE A 42 -9.62 3.32 -4.43
N ALA A 43 -9.71 4.62 -4.70
CA ALA A 43 -9.69 5.19 -6.03
C ALA A 43 -8.49 6.14 -6.12
N ARG A 44 -7.67 5.97 -7.16
CA ARG A 44 -6.53 6.85 -7.43
C ARG A 44 -7.05 8.23 -7.86
N VAL A 45 -6.58 9.28 -7.19
CA VAL A 45 -6.87 10.68 -7.56
C VAL A 45 -5.71 11.25 -8.37
N ASN A 46 -4.47 11.03 -7.91
CA ASN A 46 -3.23 11.36 -8.62
C ASN A 46 -2.09 10.44 -8.13
N ASP A 47 -0.84 10.78 -8.45
CA ASP A 47 0.33 9.97 -8.08
C ASP A 47 0.58 9.95 -6.57
N ASP A 48 0.14 11.00 -5.86
CA ASP A 48 0.40 11.21 -4.44
C ASP A 48 -0.86 11.00 -3.56
N HIS A 49 -2.04 10.83 -4.18
CA HIS A 49 -3.31 10.80 -3.47
C HIS A 49 -4.23 9.68 -3.97
N ALA A 50 -4.76 8.93 -3.01
CA ALA A 50 -5.89 8.03 -3.19
C ALA A 50 -6.97 8.33 -2.15
N ILE A 51 -8.22 8.08 -2.50
CA ILE A 51 -9.37 8.21 -1.61
C ILE A 51 -10.08 6.87 -1.47
N ALA A 52 -11.00 6.73 -0.51
CA ALA A 52 -11.86 5.55 -0.44
C ALA A 52 -12.62 5.34 -1.76
N GLY A 53 -12.68 4.10 -2.22
CA GLY A 53 -13.22 3.76 -3.54
C GLY A 53 -13.71 2.32 -3.61
N SER A 54 -13.91 1.82 -4.83
CA SER A 54 -14.37 0.45 -5.09
C SER A 54 -13.35 -0.43 -5.80
N GLN A 55 -12.23 0.14 -6.25
CA GLN A 55 -11.19 -0.62 -6.95
C GLN A 55 -10.29 -1.34 -5.95
N PRO A 56 -9.86 -2.59 -6.24
CA PRO A 56 -8.90 -3.30 -5.42
C PRO A 56 -7.56 -2.56 -5.37
N ALA A 57 -7.02 -2.37 -4.17
CA ALA A 57 -5.69 -1.84 -3.99
C ALA A 57 -5.07 -2.32 -2.67
N ILE A 58 -3.75 -2.18 -2.58
CA ILE A 58 -2.96 -2.60 -1.43
C ILE A 58 -2.38 -1.36 -0.76
N GLU A 59 -2.73 -1.16 0.49
CA GLU A 59 -2.14 -0.13 1.34
C GLU A 59 -0.93 -0.71 2.07
N ILE A 60 0.20 -0.02 1.93
CA ILE A 60 1.42 -0.29 2.71
C ILE A 60 1.48 0.75 3.82
N VAL A 61 1.31 0.29 5.06
CA VAL A 61 1.31 1.11 6.30
C VAL A 61 2.63 0.98 7.00
#